data_AF-A0A4Y5P8I5-F1
#
_entry.id   AF-A0A4Y5P8I5-F1
#
_cell.length_a   1.000
_cell.length_b   1.000
_cell.length_c   1.000
_cell.angle_alpha   90.00
_cell.angle_beta   90.00
_cell.angle_gamma   90.00
#
_symmetry.space_group_name_H-M   'P 1'
#
loop_
_entity.id
_entity.type
_entity.pdbx_description
1 polymer ?
#
loop_
_entity_poly.entity_id
_entity_poly.type
_entity_poly.pdbx_seq_one_letter_code
_entity_poly.pdbx_strand_id
1 'polypeptide(L)' 'MFNIYPEYSFCPSDFVFAKLPEAYAIFDPIVDVLPIIPLFLFLLAFVWQASVSFR' A
#
# COMPACT_ATOMS: atom_id res chain seq x y z
N MET A 1 -39.28 14.46 1.61
CA MET A 1 -38.56 13.33 0.97
C MET A 1 -37.10 13.56 1.25
N PHE A 2 -36.59 12.96 2.35
CA PHE A 2 -35.22 13.18 2.79
C PHE A 2 -34.26 12.53 1.79
N ASN A 3 -33.26 13.28 1.34
CA ASN A 3 -32.31 12.85 0.33
C ASN A 3 -31.27 11.93 0.97
N ILE A 4 -31.36 10.63 0.71
CA ILE A 4 -30.55 9.57 1.31
C ILE A 4 -29.33 9.26 0.42
N TYR A 5 -28.71 10.28 -0.19
CA TYR A 5 -27.45 10.05 -0.89
C TYR A 5 -26.34 10.05 0.17
N PRO A 6 -25.66 8.92 0.41
CA PRO A 6 -24.40 8.97 1.13
C PRO A 6 -23.46 9.81 0.27
N GLU A 7 -22.94 10.91 0.82
CA GLU A 7 -21.76 11.53 0.25
C GLU A 7 -20.70 10.44 0.18
N TYR A 8 -20.39 10.04 -1.05
CA TYR A 8 -19.21 9.28 -1.42
C TYR A 8 -17.99 10.19 -1.17
N SER A 9 -17.73 10.51 0.10
CA SER A 9 -16.41 10.95 0.57
C SER A 9 -15.49 9.74 0.64
N PHE A 10 -15.37 9.04 -0.49
CA PHE A 10 -14.17 8.31 -0.79
C PHE A 10 -13.18 9.36 -1.26
N CYS A 11 -12.49 10.01 -0.32
CA CYS A 11 -11.27 10.72 -0.63
C CYS A 11 -10.21 9.65 -0.90
N PRO A 12 -9.85 9.35 -2.16
CA PRO A 12 -8.94 8.27 -2.49
C PRO A 12 -7.51 8.79 -2.46
N SER A 13 -7.04 9.33 -1.35
CA SER A 13 -5.67 9.88 -1.33
C SER A 13 -5.03 10.12 0.02
N ASP A 14 -5.67 9.82 1.14
CA ASP A 14 -4.96 9.85 2.42
C ASP A 14 -4.55 8.43 2.76
N PHE A 15 -3.29 8.09 2.47
CA PHE A 15 -2.59 6.99 3.11
C PHE A 15 -2.56 7.31 4.62
N VAL A 16 -3.66 7.02 5.34
CA VAL A 16 -3.74 7.23 6.79
C VAL A 16 -2.89 6.14 7.44
N PHE A 17 -1.61 6.43 7.59
CA PHE A 17 -0.75 5.69 8.51
C PHE A 17 -1.12 6.10 9.93
N ALA A 18 -1.87 5.24 10.59
CA ALA A 18 -2.08 5.37 12.03
C ALA A 18 -0.72 5.24 12.74
N LYS A 19 -0.51 6.03 13.80
CA LYS A 19 0.67 5.88 14.67
C LYS A 19 0.73 4.45 15.18
N LEU A 20 1.90 3.83 15.06
CA LEU A 20 2.12 2.52 15.65
C LEU A 20 2.02 2.63 17.19
N PRO A 21 1.62 1.55 17.88
CA PRO A 21 1.73 1.50 19.33
C PRO A 21 3.18 1.77 19.79
N GLU A 22 3.37 2.31 21.00
CA GLU A 22 4.67 2.78 21.50
C GLU A 22 5.79 1.72 21.39
N ALA A 23 5.48 0.45 21.64
CA ALA A 23 6.42 -0.66 21.51
C ALA A 23 6.92 -0.91 20.07
N TYR A 24 6.18 -0.43 19.06
CA TYR A 24 6.48 -0.60 17.64
C TYR A 24 6.93 0.70 16.96
N ALA A 25 7.03 1.82 17.68
CA ALA A 25 7.43 3.11 17.12
C ALA A 25 8.82 3.08 16.43
N ILE A 26 9.70 2.15 16.84
CA ILE A 26 11.01 1.93 16.19
C ILE A 26 10.85 1.45 14.74
N PHE A 27 9.72 0.80 14.41
CA PHE A 27 9.41 0.29 13.07
C PHE A 27 8.62 1.28 12.20
N ASP A 28 8.32 2.48 12.69
CA ASP A 28 7.67 3.54 11.89
C ASP A 28 8.33 3.70 10.50
N PRO A 29 9.69 3.78 10.38
CA PRO A 29 10.33 3.94 9.07
C PRO A 29 10.13 2.75 8.11
N ILE A 30 9.92 1.54 8.63
CA ILE A 30 9.67 0.34 7.81
C ILE A 30 8.23 0.37 7.31
N VAL A 31 7.29 0.75 8.17
CA VAL A 31 5.86 0.82 7.83
C VAL A 31 5.61 1.86 6.74
N ASP A 32 6.33 2.97 6.75
CA ASP A 32 6.30 4.00 5.70
C ASP A 32 6.67 3.46 4.31
N VAL A 33 7.48 2.40 4.24
CA VAL A 33 7.92 1.78 2.97
C VAL A 33 6.98 0.65 2.53
N LEU A 34 6.20 0.04 3.42
CA LEU A 34 5.35 -1.12 3.08
C LEU A 34 4.39 -0.91 1.89
N PRO A 35 3.79 0.28 1.64
CA PRO A 35 2.90 0.47 0.49
C PRO A 35 3.55 0.22 -0.88
N ILE A 36 4.89 0.23 -0.97
CA ILE A 36 5.60 0.00 -2.23
C ILE A 36 5.77 -1.49 -2.56
N ILE A 37 5.52 -2.40 -1.61
CA ILE A 37 5.69 -3.86 -1.80
C ILE A 37 4.94 -4.40 -3.04
N PRO A 38 3.69 -4.00 -3.34
CA PRO A 38 3.01 -4.46 -4.55
C PRO A 38 3.78 -4.16 -5.83
N LEU A 39 4.48 -3.01 -5.90
CA LEU A 39 5.31 -2.66 -7.04
C LEU A 39 6.54 -3.57 -7.14
N PHE A 40 7.19 -3.88 -6.01
CA PHE A 40 8.31 -4.81 -6.01
C PHE A 40 7.91 -6.23 -6.41
N LEU A 41 6.72 -6.72 -6.02
CA LEU A 41 6.22 -8.03 -6.47
C LEU A 41 5.94 -8.05 -7.98
N PHE A 42 5.39 -6.96 -8.51
CA PHE A 42 5.22 -6.79 -9.95
C PHE A 42 6.57 -6.82 -10.68
N LEU A 43 7.56 -6.06 -10.21
CA LEU A 43 8.91 -6.06 -10.79
C LEU A 43 9.61 -7.41 -10.65
N LEU A 44 9.39 -8.11 -9.53
CA LEU A 44 9.92 -9.45 -9.29
C LEU A 44 9.43 -10.46 -10.33
N ALA A 45 8.22 -10.31 -10.86
CA ALA A 45 7.74 -11.16 -11.96
C ALA A 45 8.62 -11.05 -13.21
N PHE A 46 9.13 -9.85 -13.52
CA PHE A 46 10.06 -9.64 -14.64
C PHE A 46 11.46 -10.16 -14.32
N VAL A 47 11.94 -9.98 -13.09
CA VAL A 47 13.22 -10.57 -12.65
C VAL A 47 13.17 -12.09 -12.74
N TRP A 48 12.06 -12.69 -12.31
CA TRP A 48 11.83 -14.12 -12.40
C TRP A 48 11.82 -14.57 -13.86
N GLN A 49 11.03 -13.92 -14.71
CA GLN A 49 11.00 -14.25 -16.13
C GLN A 49 12.36 -14.06 -16.82
N ALA A 50 13.10 -13.01 -16.49
CA ALA A 50 14.46 -12.78 -17.00
C ALA A 50 15.43 -13.91 -16.59
N SER A 51 15.30 -14.44 -15.36
CA SER A 51 16.15 -15.54 -14.88
C SER A 51 15.95 -16.86 -15.64
N VAL A 52 14.77 -17.06 -16.22
CA VAL A 52 14.46 -18.21 -17.08
C VAL A 52 14.49 -17.87 -18.58
N SER A 53 14.98 -16.69 -18.95
CA SER A 53 15.11 -16.21 -20.34
C SER A 53 13.81 -15.91 -21.07
N PHE A 54 12.74 -15.50 -20.36
CA PHE A 54 11.42 -15.19 -20.95
C PHE A 54 10.89 -16.31 -21.86
N ARG A 55 11.00 -17.55 -21.37
CA ARG A 55 10.46 -18.74 -22.04
C ARG A 55 8.97 -18.89 -21.77
#